data_AF-A0A962IF45-F1
#
_entry.id   AF-A0A962IF45-F1
#
_cell.length_a   1.000
_cell.length_b   1.000
_cell.length_c   1.000
_cell.angle_alpha   90.00
_cell.angle_beta   90.00
_cell.angle_gamma   90.00
#
_symmetry.space_group_name_H-M   'P 1'
#
loop_
_entity.id
_entity.type
_entity.pdbx_description
1 polymer ?
#
loop_
_entity_poly.entity_id
_entity_poly.type
_entity_poly.pdbx_seq_one_letter_code
_entity_poly.pdbx_strand_id
1 'polypeptide(L)' 'MEKALLPVLQGLAATLLAQDWRLVTAESCTGGWIAKTCTDMAGSSRWFECGFVSYSNRSKQ' A
#
# COMPACT_ATOMS: atom_id res chain seq x y z
N MET A 1 -13.28 1.47 -0.96
CA MET A 1 -12.32 1.58 -2.07
C MET A 1 -12.78 2.61 -3.09
N GLU A 2 -11.91 3.58 -3.39
CA GLU A 2 -12.18 4.61 -4.41
C GLU A 2 -12.08 4.00 -5.82
N LYS A 3 -13.16 4.09 -6.60
CA LYS A 3 -13.28 3.36 -7.88
C LYS A 3 -12.17 3.70 -8.89
N ALA A 4 -11.63 4.92 -8.83
CA ALA A 4 -10.58 5.38 -9.73
C ALA A 4 -9.24 4.64 -9.54
N LEU A 5 -8.96 4.13 -8.32
CA LEU A 5 -7.68 3.49 -8.00
C LEU A 5 -7.68 1.97 -8.21
N LEU A 6 -8.86 1.36 -8.40
CA LEU A 6 -8.97 -0.09 -8.54
C LEU A 6 -8.12 -0.68 -9.68
N PRO A 7 -8.10 -0.11 -10.91
CA PRO A 7 -7.26 -0.65 -11.98
C PRO A 7 -5.77 -0.60 -11.66
N VAL A 8 -5.33 0.45 -10.96
CA VAL A 8 -3.92 0.61 -10.54
C VAL A 8 -3.54 -0.44 -9.50
N LEU A 9 -4.39 -0.65 -8.48
CA LEU A 9 -4.16 -1.67 -7.47
C LEU A 9 -4.15 -3.09 -8.05
N GLN A 10 -5.03 -3.38 -8.99
CA GLN A 10 -5.07 -4.68 -9.68
C GLN A 10 -3.79 -4.94 -10.48
N GLY A 11 -3.31 -3.95 -11.23
CA GLY A 11 -2.05 -4.05 -11.97
C GLY A 11 -0.82 -4.20 -11.07
N LEU A 12 -0.79 -3.43 -9.97
CA LEU A 12 0.27 -3.52 -8.96
C LEU A 12 0.30 -4.91 -8.30
N ALA A 13 -0.85 -5.40 -7.84
CA ALA A 13 -0.96 -6.72 -7.23
C ALA A 13 -0.55 -7.84 -8.19
N ALA A 14 -0.99 -7.78 -9.45
CA ALA A 14 -0.60 -8.76 -10.46
C ALA A 14 0.92 -8.79 -10.67
N THR A 15 1.55 -7.62 -10.75
CA THR A 15 3.01 -7.51 -10.93
C THR A 15 3.76 -8.07 -9.72
N LEU A 16 3.36 -7.68 -8.51
CA LEU A 16 4.02 -8.13 -7.28
C LEU A 16 3.88 -9.64 -7.08
N LEU A 17 2.69 -10.19 -7.30
CA LEU A 17 2.43 -11.63 -7.18
C LEU A 17 3.22 -12.45 -8.21
N ALA A 18 3.39 -11.93 -9.43
CA ALA A 18 4.18 -12.61 -10.47
C ALA A 18 5.69 -12.68 -10.14
N GLN A 19 6.18 -11.75 -9.30
CA GLN A 19 7.59 -11.66 -8.89
C GLN A 19 7.84 -12.21 -7.47
N ASP A 20 6.81 -12.73 -6.80
CA ASP A 20 6.84 -13.10 -5.38
C ASP A 20 7.34 -11.94 -4.48
N TRP A 21 6.93 -10.73 -4.81
CA TRP A 21 7.28 -9.51 -4.08
C TRP A 21 6.18 -9.06 -3.14
N ARG A 22 6.60 -8.31 -2.12
CA ARG A 22 5.72 -7.69 -1.15
C ARG A 22 5.97 -6.18 -1.08
N LEU A 23 4.89 -5.41 -1.01
CA LEU A 23 4.90 -3.97 -0.91
C LEU A 23 4.93 -3.53 0.55
N VAL A 24 5.78 -2.55 0.85
CA VAL A 24 5.78 -1.77 2.10
C VAL A 24 5.54 -0.31 1.74
N THR A 25 4.69 0.40 2.50
CA THR A 25 4.51 1.84 2.34
C THR A 25 5.15 2.60 3.50
N ALA A 26 5.73 3.76 3.20
CA ALA A 26 6.12 4.76 4.18
C ALA A 26 5.43 6.08 3.83
N GLU A 27 4.62 6.60 4.75
CA GLU A 27 3.65 7.67 4.50
C GLU A 27 3.86 8.84 5.47
N SER A 28 3.64 10.05 4.98
CA SER A 28 3.64 11.28 5.80
C SER A 28 2.28 11.97 5.64
N CYS A 29 2.12 12.87 4.67
CA CYS A 29 0.91 13.66 4.47
C CYS A 29 -0.36 12.84 4.12
N THR A 30 -0.20 11.65 3.56
CA THR A 30 -1.32 10.74 3.25
C THR A 30 -1.88 10.04 4.50
N GLY A 31 -1.15 10.05 5.63
CA GLY A 31 -1.67 9.59 6.91
C GLY A 31 -2.10 8.12 6.96
N GLY A 32 -1.57 7.26 6.09
CA GLY A 32 -1.97 5.85 5.99
C GLY A 32 -3.02 5.58 4.90
N TRP A 33 -3.41 6.58 4.12
CA TRP A 33 -4.40 6.43 3.07
C TRP A 33 -3.95 5.49 1.94
N ILE A 34 -2.64 5.41 1.65
CA ILE A 34 -2.12 4.46 0.65
C ILE A 34 -2.24 3.04 1.20
N ALA A 35 -1.76 2.80 2.42
CA ALA A 35 -1.88 1.51 3.09
C ALA A 35 -3.35 1.06 3.16
N LYS A 36 -4.24 1.95 3.63
CA LYS A 36 -5.69 1.70 3.69
C LYS A 36 -6.24 1.31 2.32
N THR A 37 -5.89 2.05 1.27
CA THR A 37 -6.35 1.79 -0.09
C THR A 37 -5.85 0.45 -0.63
N CYS A 38 -4.62 0.06 -0.30
CA CYS A 38 -4.10 -1.28 -0.62
C CYS A 38 -4.86 -2.37 0.15
N THR A 39 -5.05 -2.21 1.45
CA THR A 39 -5.70 -3.20 2.32
C THR A 39 -7.22 -3.32 2.11
N ASP A 40 -7.85 -2.29 1.56
CA ASP A 40 -9.26 -2.30 1.13
C ASP A 40 -9.53 -3.32 0.00
N MET A 41 -8.50 -3.71 -0.76
CA MET A 41 -8.62 -4.69 -1.84
C MET A 41 -8.51 -6.11 -1.26
N ALA A 42 -9.50 -6.96 -1.55
CA ALA A 42 -9.49 -8.35 -1.14
C ALA A 42 -8.24 -9.08 -1.69
N GLY A 43 -7.61 -9.91 -0.85
CA GLY A 43 -6.38 -10.62 -1.19
C GLY A 43 -5.10 -9.80 -1.05
N SER A 44 -5.18 -8.57 -0.53
CA SER A 44 -4.04 -7.69 -0.26
C SER A 44 -2.96 -8.31 0.63
N SER A 45 -3.31 -9.17 1.59
CA SER A 45 -2.35 -9.88 2.46
C SER A 45 -1.31 -10.74 1.74
N ARG A 46 -1.55 -11.07 0.47
CA ARG A 46 -0.61 -11.83 -0.36
C ARG A 46 0.54 -11.00 -0.90
N TRP A 47 0.36 -9.68 -1.06
CA TRP A 47 1.31 -8.80 -1.74
C TRP A 47 1.57 -7.48 -1.00
N PHE A 48 0.82 -7.16 0.06
CA PHE A 48 1.06 -6.02 0.94
C PHE A 48 1.53 -6.53 2.31
N GLU A 49 2.69 -6.05 2.75
CA GLU A 49 3.32 -6.48 4.00
C GLU A 49 2.93 -5.57 5.17
N CYS A 50 3.31 -4.28 5.10
CA CYS A 50 3.07 -3.32 6.16
C CYS A 50 3.10 -1.88 5.66
N GLY A 51 2.59 -0.97 6.50
CA GLY A 51 2.63 0.47 6.26
C GLY A 51 3.16 1.21 7.48
N PHE A 52 4.05 2.18 7.25
CA PHE A 52 4.58 3.09 8.26
C PHE A 52 4.01 4.48 8.04
N VAL A 53 3.50 5.11 9.09
CA VAL A 53 3.07 6.51 9.04
C VAL A 53 4.00 7.35 9.92
N SER A 54 4.89 8.12 9.28
CA SER A 54 5.93 8.93 9.92
C SER A 54 5.77 10.42 9.58
N TYR A 55 4.78 11.07 10.20
CA TYR A 55 4.42 12.45 9.85
C TYR A 55 5.52 13.47 10.16
N SER A 56 6.06 13.44 11.39
CA SER A 56 7.08 14.40 11.82
C SER A 56 8.46 14.03 11.28
N ASN A 57 9.38 15.00 11.20
CA ASN A 57 10.79 14.73 10.87
C ASN A 57 11.43 13.77 11.87
N ARG A 58 11.06 13.86 13.16
CA ARG A 58 11.54 12.94 14.20
C ARG A 58 11.05 11.51 13.96
N SER A 59 9.81 11.33 13.48
CA SER A 59 9.25 10.01 13.19
C SER A 59 9.89 9.31 11.98
N LYS A 60 10.70 10.04 11.19
CA LYS A 60 11.40 9.50 10.00
C LYS A 60 12.81 8.99 10.31
N GLN A 61 13.38 9.33 11.47
CA GLN A 61 14.69 8.87 11.94
C GLN A 61 14.53 7.53 12.67
#